data_AF-A0A6B8VZQ7-F1
#
_entry.id   AF-A0A6B8VZQ7-F1
#
_cell.length_a   1.000
_cell.length_b   1.000
_cell.length_c   1.000
_cell.angle_alpha   90.00
_cell.angle_beta   90.00
_cell.angle_gamma   90.00
#
_symmetry.space_group_name_H-M   'P 1'
#
loop_
_entity.id
_entity.type
_entity.pdbx_description
1 polymer ?
#
loop_
_entity_poly.entity_id
_entity_poly.type
_entity_poly.pdbx_seq_one_letter_code
_entity_poly.pdbx_strand_id
1 'polypeptide(L)'
;MLIEKYVDGVELRAFVIGDEVVSVVARIQPFVEGDGIRNLTTLIEEIHKSREVHYRAKKMPVVIKWEFIAGQGYQEDSVPAAGEIVFLNPFNTPTNGGFILDVTSAVCDEIKELSIRSMQAIPHLEVAGIDLMVSDLGDADTAYVIEVNTAASLELHRYPTHGEPRAVDLDIVEYFNSKYGEK
;
A
#
# COMPACT_ATOMS: atom_id res chain seq x y z
N MET A 1 -19.51 -17.36 -3.99
CA MET A 1 -18.11 -17.82 -4.04
C MET A 1 -17.58 -17.46 -5.40
N LEU A 2 -16.53 -16.65 -5.45
CA LEU A 2 -15.82 -16.30 -6.66
C LEU A 2 -14.56 -17.17 -6.72
N ILE A 3 -14.20 -17.64 -7.91
CA ILE A 3 -12.93 -18.35 -8.17
C ILE A 3 -12.18 -17.52 -9.19
N GLU A 4 -10.93 -17.21 -8.90
CA GLU A 4 -10.10 -16.34 -9.74
C GLU A 4 -8.70 -16.94 -9.94
N LYS A 5 -7.98 -16.38 -10.94
CA LYS A 5 -6.59 -16.74 -11.21
C LYS A 5 -5.71 -16.19 -10.10
N TYR A 6 -4.79 -17.01 -9.58
CA TYR A 6 -3.73 -16.53 -8.70
C TYR A 6 -2.70 -15.70 -9.49
N VAL A 7 -2.40 -14.52 -8.97
CA VAL A 7 -1.41 -13.59 -9.51
C VAL A 7 -0.46 -13.21 -8.37
N ASP A 8 0.84 -13.26 -8.63
CA ASP A 8 1.88 -12.88 -7.68
C ASP A 8 2.33 -11.44 -7.90
N GLY A 9 2.89 -10.82 -6.87
CA GLY A 9 3.41 -9.45 -6.92
C GLY A 9 3.12 -8.63 -5.66
N VAL A 10 3.31 -7.32 -5.79
CA VAL A 10 2.99 -6.33 -4.77
C VAL A 10 1.60 -5.77 -5.03
N GLU A 11 0.81 -5.67 -3.97
CA GLU A 11 -0.51 -5.05 -4.02
C GLU A 11 -0.38 -3.51 -4.04
N LEU A 12 -0.87 -2.91 -5.11
CA LEU A 12 -0.97 -1.47 -5.28
C LEU A 12 -2.42 -1.02 -5.07
N ARG A 13 -2.57 0.22 -4.60
CA ARG A 13 -3.82 0.97 -4.52
C ARG A 13 -3.61 2.26 -5.27
N ALA A 14 -4.16 2.38 -6.48
CA ALA A 14 -4.20 3.64 -7.22
C ALA A 14 -5.47 4.42 -6.85
N PHE A 15 -5.35 5.72 -6.63
CA PHE A 15 -6.49 6.62 -6.42
C PHE A 15 -6.72 7.40 -7.70
N VAL A 16 -7.87 7.19 -8.32
CA VAL A 16 -8.24 7.78 -9.61
C VAL A 16 -9.33 8.81 -9.39
N ILE A 17 -9.17 9.99 -10.00
CA ILE A 17 -10.15 11.08 -10.04
C ILE A 17 -10.29 11.53 -11.49
N GLY A 18 -11.48 11.36 -12.07
CA GLY A 18 -11.71 11.64 -13.48
C GLY A 18 -10.77 10.83 -14.39
N ASP A 19 -9.87 11.52 -15.08
CA ASP A 19 -8.92 10.92 -16.02
C ASP A 19 -7.48 10.93 -15.46
N GLU A 20 -7.31 11.09 -14.14
CA GLU A 20 -6.00 11.21 -13.50
C GLU A 20 -5.84 10.22 -12.35
N VAL A 21 -4.65 9.63 -12.24
CA VAL A 21 -4.20 8.90 -11.05
C VAL A 21 -3.42 9.87 -10.17
N VAL A 22 -4.06 10.36 -9.12
CA VAL A 22 -3.49 11.39 -8.21
C VAL A 22 -2.55 10.79 -7.16
N SER A 23 -2.65 9.48 -6.91
CA SER A 23 -1.76 8.77 -5.99
C SER A 23 -1.75 7.27 -6.25
N VAL A 24 -0.62 6.62 -6.01
CA VAL A 24 -0.49 5.16 -5.93
C VAL A 24 0.30 4.80 -4.67
N VAL A 25 -0.25 3.90 -3.87
CA VAL A 25 0.44 3.36 -2.70
C VAL A 25 0.63 1.84 -2.80
N ALA A 26 1.79 1.35 -2.36
CA ALA A 26 2.07 -0.07 -2.21
C ALA A 26 1.77 -0.52 -0.77
N ARG A 27 1.14 -1.70 -0.63
CA ARG A 27 0.81 -2.32 0.66
C ARG A 27 1.74 -3.49 0.93
N ILE A 28 2.60 -3.32 1.91
CA ILE A 28 3.61 -4.32 2.30
C ILE A 28 3.27 -4.90 3.67
N GLN A 29 3.50 -6.20 3.85
CA GLN A 29 3.43 -6.85 5.16
C GLN A 29 4.31 -6.10 6.17
N PRO A 30 3.97 -6.09 7.47
CA PRO A 30 4.92 -5.62 8.46
C PRO A 30 6.20 -6.48 8.39
N PHE A 31 7.35 -5.86 8.28
CA PHE A 31 8.66 -6.49 8.22
C PHE A 31 9.69 -5.74 9.07
N VAL A 32 10.80 -6.41 9.38
CA VAL A 32 12.06 -5.79 9.81
C VAL A 32 13.13 -6.03 8.76
N GLU A 33 14.06 -5.10 8.63
CA GLU A 33 15.31 -5.30 7.92
C GLU A 33 16.41 -5.60 8.94
N GLY A 34 17.10 -6.71 8.76
CA GLY A 34 18.24 -7.09 9.57
C GLY A 34 19.39 -6.11 9.41
N ASP A 35 20.15 -5.93 10.47
CA ASP A 35 21.38 -5.15 10.48
C ASP A 35 22.61 -6.00 10.84
N GLY A 36 22.42 -7.30 11.04
CA GLY A 36 23.46 -8.25 11.47
C GLY A 36 23.91 -8.10 12.92
N ILE A 37 23.24 -7.27 13.73
CA ILE A 37 23.66 -6.94 15.11
C ILE A 37 22.52 -7.14 16.11
N ARG A 38 21.34 -6.58 15.85
CA ARG A 38 20.18 -6.61 16.75
C ARG A 38 19.30 -7.82 16.46
N ASN A 39 18.69 -8.36 17.52
CA ASN A 39 17.73 -9.45 17.37
C ASN A 39 16.34 -8.95 16.94
N LEU A 40 15.47 -9.87 16.54
CA LEU A 40 14.11 -9.54 16.10
C LEU A 40 13.33 -8.76 17.16
N THR A 41 13.41 -9.13 18.43
CA THR A 41 12.71 -8.40 19.51
C THR A 41 13.11 -6.92 19.55
N THR A 42 14.41 -6.61 19.50
CA THR A 42 14.90 -5.23 19.47
C THR A 42 14.49 -4.49 18.20
N LEU A 43 14.58 -5.13 17.02
CA LEU A 43 14.17 -4.51 15.76
C LEU A 43 12.66 -4.19 15.74
N ILE A 44 11.83 -5.07 16.30
CA ILE A 44 10.38 -4.88 16.43
C ILE A 44 10.05 -3.72 17.39
N GLU A 45 10.76 -3.61 18.52
CA GLU A 45 10.58 -2.49 19.46
C GLU A 45 10.84 -1.14 18.79
N GLU A 46 11.84 -1.06 17.90
CA GLU A 46 12.14 0.15 17.16
C GLU A 46 11.06 0.51 16.14
N ILE A 47 10.47 -0.47 15.47
CA ILE A 47 9.30 -0.24 14.62
C ILE A 47 8.15 0.32 15.45
N HIS A 48 7.87 -0.23 16.63
CA HIS A 48 6.81 0.33 17.48
C HIS A 48 7.10 1.78 17.87
N LYS A 49 8.35 2.07 18.25
CA LYS A 49 8.77 3.44 18.61
C LYS A 49 8.66 4.42 17.46
N SER A 50 9.01 4.03 16.23
CA SER A 50 8.90 4.90 15.06
C SER A 50 7.44 5.18 14.69
N ARG A 51 6.53 4.26 14.98
CA ARG A 51 5.09 4.44 14.71
C ARG A 51 4.42 5.42 15.67
N GLU A 52 4.89 5.56 16.91
CA GLU A 52 4.31 6.48 17.92
C GLU A 52 4.28 7.94 17.46
N VAL A 53 5.28 8.37 16.69
CA VAL A 53 5.37 9.74 16.17
C VAL A 53 4.53 9.97 14.91
N HIS A 54 3.99 8.90 14.30
CA HIS A 54 3.22 8.99 13.07
C HIS A 54 1.70 8.96 13.36
N TYR A 55 0.97 9.95 12.85
CA TYR A 55 -0.46 10.17 13.16
C TYR A 55 -1.33 8.91 13.01
N ARG A 56 -1.17 8.19 11.89
CA ARG A 56 -1.97 7.00 11.59
C ARG A 56 -1.39 5.71 12.15
N ALA A 57 -0.11 5.45 11.88
CA ALA A 57 0.60 4.24 12.29
C ALA A 57 0.55 3.96 13.80
N LYS A 58 0.56 4.98 14.68
CA LYS A 58 0.40 4.80 16.13
C LYS A 58 -0.92 4.14 16.54
N LYS A 59 -1.97 4.27 15.72
CA LYS A 59 -3.29 3.64 15.96
C LYS A 59 -3.37 2.22 15.38
N MET A 60 -2.29 1.75 14.77
CA MET A 60 -2.21 0.49 14.01
C MET A 60 -0.93 -0.23 14.45
N PRO A 61 -0.89 -0.84 15.64
CA PRO A 61 0.29 -1.55 16.12
C PRO A 61 0.63 -2.72 15.20
N VAL A 62 1.90 -3.12 15.18
CA VAL A 62 2.33 -4.28 14.40
C VAL A 62 1.85 -5.55 15.11
N VAL A 63 1.07 -6.35 14.38
CA VAL A 63 0.59 -7.64 14.89
C VAL A 63 1.58 -8.70 14.47
N ILE A 64 2.29 -9.25 15.46
CA ILE A 64 3.35 -10.25 15.24
C ILE A 64 2.71 -11.66 15.21
N LYS A 65 3.13 -12.49 14.25
CA LYS A 65 2.75 -13.90 14.11
C LYS A 65 3.99 -14.77 14.19
N TRP A 66 4.35 -15.18 15.39
CA TRP A 66 5.56 -15.97 15.63
C TRP A 66 5.57 -17.31 14.89
N GLU A 67 4.42 -17.94 14.65
CA GLU A 67 4.35 -19.17 13.85
C GLU A 67 4.72 -18.93 12.38
N PHE A 68 4.38 -17.76 11.85
CA PHE A 68 4.75 -17.34 10.49
C PHE A 68 6.24 -16.95 10.41
N ILE A 69 6.77 -16.30 11.44
CA ILE A 69 8.20 -16.00 11.57
C ILE A 69 9.03 -17.29 11.69
N ALA A 70 8.58 -18.24 12.49
CA ALA A 70 9.20 -19.56 12.61
C ALA A 70 9.19 -20.34 11.29
N GLY A 71 8.14 -20.18 10.47
CA GLY A 71 8.09 -20.72 9.11
C GLY A 71 9.16 -20.17 8.17
N GLN A 72 9.70 -18.98 8.46
CA GLN A 72 10.84 -18.36 7.75
C GLN A 72 12.20 -18.75 8.37
N GLY A 73 12.22 -19.54 9.45
CA GLY A 73 13.45 -19.99 10.11
C GLY A 73 13.95 -19.08 11.24
N TYR A 74 13.14 -18.13 11.71
CA TYR A 74 13.51 -17.21 12.79
C TYR A 74 12.72 -17.43 14.08
N GLN A 75 13.26 -16.92 15.17
CA GLN A 75 12.65 -16.83 16.50
C GLN A 75 13.07 -15.51 17.16
N GLU A 76 12.52 -15.20 18.34
CA GLU A 76 12.69 -13.91 19.02
C GLU A 76 14.15 -13.42 19.13
N ASP A 77 15.08 -14.32 19.47
CA ASP A 77 16.49 -14.01 19.67
C ASP A 77 17.35 -14.08 18.39
N SER A 78 16.73 -14.38 17.25
CA SER A 78 17.44 -14.43 15.96
C SER A 78 17.91 -13.04 15.56
N VAL A 79 19.13 -12.99 15.01
CA VAL A 79 19.76 -11.79 14.45
C VAL A 79 19.79 -11.94 12.93
N PRO A 80 18.86 -11.33 12.18
CA PRO A 80 18.86 -11.41 10.73
C PRO A 80 20.08 -10.70 10.14
N ALA A 81 20.57 -11.21 9.01
CA ALA A 81 21.74 -10.63 8.35
C ALA A 81 21.44 -9.19 7.87
N ALA A 82 22.49 -8.38 7.68
CA ALA A 82 22.33 -7.03 7.18
C ALA A 82 21.62 -7.02 5.80
N GLY A 83 20.51 -6.29 5.69
CA GLY A 83 19.68 -6.21 4.48
C GLY A 83 18.67 -7.35 4.33
N GLU A 84 18.61 -8.30 5.27
CA GLU A 84 17.67 -9.41 5.23
C GLU A 84 16.28 -8.99 5.71
N ILE A 85 15.25 -9.25 4.91
CA ILE A 85 13.87 -8.90 5.24
C ILE A 85 13.19 -10.07 5.94
N VAL A 86 12.68 -9.83 7.15
CA VAL A 86 11.86 -10.79 7.90
C VAL A 86 10.45 -10.25 8.04
N PHE A 87 9.48 -10.92 7.41
CA PHE A 87 8.08 -10.55 7.51
C PHE A 87 7.49 -11.02 8.85
N LEU A 88 6.78 -10.14 9.53
CA LEU A 88 6.23 -10.35 10.87
C LEU A 88 4.80 -10.90 10.87
N ASN A 89 4.11 -10.78 9.74
CA ASN A 89 2.72 -11.21 9.55
C ASN A 89 2.51 -11.55 8.07
N PRO A 90 1.73 -12.60 7.73
CA PRO A 90 1.42 -12.90 6.33
C PRO A 90 0.54 -11.85 5.64
N PHE A 91 -0.18 -11.04 6.42
CA PHE A 91 -1.13 -10.06 5.91
C PHE A 91 -0.53 -8.64 5.88
N ASN A 92 -0.75 -7.94 4.77
CA ASN A 92 -0.34 -6.55 4.55
C ASN A 92 -1.39 -5.53 5.01
N THR A 93 -2.44 -5.97 5.70
CA THR A 93 -3.54 -5.10 6.13
C THR A 93 -3.03 -4.01 7.08
N PRO A 94 -3.42 -2.74 6.89
CA PRO A 94 -2.99 -1.64 7.77
C PRO A 94 -3.24 -1.89 9.26
N THR A 95 -4.35 -2.55 9.63
CA THR A 95 -4.68 -2.89 11.03
C THR A 95 -3.74 -3.90 11.67
N ASN A 96 -2.99 -4.66 10.86
CA ASN A 96 -1.93 -5.55 11.34
C ASN A 96 -0.55 -4.87 11.36
N GLY A 97 -0.50 -3.56 11.11
CA GLY A 97 0.72 -2.77 11.07
C GLY A 97 1.43 -2.79 9.73
N GLY A 98 0.77 -3.22 8.65
CA GLY A 98 1.30 -3.17 7.30
C GLY A 98 1.84 -1.78 6.93
N PHE A 99 2.89 -1.78 6.10
CA PHE A 99 3.50 -0.56 5.61
C PHE A 99 2.80 -0.08 4.34
N ILE A 100 2.58 1.23 4.26
CA ILE A 100 1.94 1.92 3.14
C ILE A 100 2.96 2.88 2.56
N LEU A 101 3.44 2.59 1.36
CA LEU A 101 4.50 3.35 0.71
C LEU A 101 3.89 4.16 -0.44
N ASP A 102 4.09 5.47 -0.47
CA ASP A 102 3.81 6.26 -1.67
C ASP A 102 4.78 5.85 -2.79
N VAL A 103 4.22 5.30 -3.87
CA VAL A 103 4.96 4.86 -5.06
C VAL A 103 4.48 5.58 -6.33
N THR A 104 3.71 6.66 -6.17
CA THR A 104 3.09 7.41 -7.27
C THR A 104 4.06 7.78 -8.40
N SER A 105 5.29 8.18 -8.06
CA SER A 105 6.33 8.56 -9.02
C SER A 105 7.16 7.37 -9.54
N ALA A 106 7.07 6.21 -8.91
CA ALA A 106 7.82 5.01 -9.28
C ALA A 106 7.07 4.10 -10.26
N VAL A 107 5.74 4.24 -10.32
CA VAL A 107 4.86 3.47 -11.21
C VAL A 107 4.84 4.09 -12.61
N CYS A 108 5.05 3.26 -13.64
CA CYS A 108 5.00 3.70 -15.04
C CYS A 108 3.59 4.19 -15.43
N ASP A 109 3.54 5.02 -16.47
CA ASP A 109 2.30 5.67 -16.86
C ASP A 109 1.29 4.68 -17.45
N GLU A 110 1.75 3.57 -18.05
CA GLU A 110 0.90 2.51 -18.58
C GLU A 110 0.07 1.82 -17.48
N ILE A 111 0.63 1.66 -16.26
CA ILE A 111 -0.11 1.14 -15.09
C ILE A 111 -1.16 2.16 -14.61
N LYS A 112 -0.83 3.46 -14.67
CA LYS A 112 -1.79 4.53 -14.34
C LYS A 112 -2.93 4.57 -15.35
N GLU A 113 -2.63 4.47 -16.64
CA GLU A 113 -3.62 4.37 -17.71
C GLU A 113 -4.52 3.14 -17.56
N LEU A 114 -3.95 1.98 -17.18
CA LEU A 114 -4.72 0.78 -16.84
C LEU A 114 -5.70 1.06 -15.68
N SER A 115 -5.26 1.80 -14.66
CA SER A 115 -6.11 2.18 -13.51
C SER A 115 -7.26 3.08 -13.94
N ILE A 116 -7.00 4.09 -14.77
CA ILE A 116 -8.02 4.99 -15.32
C ILE A 116 -9.04 4.21 -16.14
N ARG A 117 -8.59 3.37 -17.08
CA ARG A 117 -9.48 2.54 -17.91
C ARG A 117 -10.35 1.60 -17.07
N SER A 118 -9.83 1.10 -15.95
CA SER A 118 -10.56 0.23 -15.03
C SER A 118 -11.72 0.96 -14.36
N MET A 119 -11.51 2.22 -13.95
CA MET A 119 -12.58 3.06 -13.42
C MET A 119 -13.61 3.39 -14.51
N GLN A 120 -13.15 3.80 -15.70
CA GLN A 120 -14.01 4.18 -16.83
C GLN A 120 -14.89 3.03 -17.35
N ALA A 121 -14.50 1.77 -17.10
CA ALA A 121 -15.32 0.60 -17.41
C ALA A 121 -16.62 0.55 -16.59
N ILE A 122 -16.72 1.31 -15.49
CA ILE A 122 -17.93 1.44 -14.66
C ILE A 122 -18.63 2.76 -14.99
N PRO A 123 -19.84 2.73 -15.60
CA PRO A 123 -20.54 3.94 -15.99
C PRO A 123 -20.78 4.90 -14.81
N HIS A 124 -20.51 6.18 -15.03
CA HIS A 124 -20.72 7.28 -14.08
C HIS A 124 -19.84 7.26 -12.82
N LEU A 125 -18.83 6.40 -12.75
CA LEU A 125 -17.86 6.42 -11.66
C LEU A 125 -16.77 7.48 -11.96
N GLU A 126 -16.62 8.45 -11.06
CA GLU A 126 -15.68 9.57 -11.23
C GLU A 126 -14.51 9.54 -10.25
N VAL A 127 -14.63 8.80 -9.14
CA VAL A 127 -13.59 8.64 -8.12
C VAL A 127 -13.57 7.19 -7.67
N ALA A 128 -12.39 6.56 -7.69
CA ALA A 128 -12.25 5.17 -7.29
C ALA A 128 -10.84 4.83 -6.79
N GLY A 129 -10.77 3.80 -5.94
CA GLY A 129 -9.54 3.12 -5.60
C GLY A 129 -9.40 1.89 -6.49
N ILE A 130 -8.32 1.76 -7.23
CA ILE A 130 -8.06 0.60 -8.08
C ILE A 130 -6.99 -0.25 -7.40
N ASP A 131 -7.34 -1.49 -7.11
CA ASP A 131 -6.41 -2.45 -6.53
C ASP A 131 -5.77 -3.24 -7.65
N LEU A 132 -4.44 -3.24 -7.68
CA LEU A 132 -3.66 -3.97 -8.68
C LEU A 132 -2.68 -4.91 -7.99
N MET A 133 -2.39 -6.04 -8.63
CA MET A 133 -1.24 -6.87 -8.32
C MET A 133 -0.17 -6.65 -9.39
N VAL A 134 1.03 -6.27 -8.99
CA VAL A 134 2.10 -5.85 -9.91
C VAL A 134 3.43 -6.47 -9.49
N SER A 135 4.09 -7.17 -10.41
CA SER A 135 5.43 -7.74 -10.14
C SER A 135 6.57 -6.78 -10.48
N ASP A 136 6.37 -5.85 -11.42
CA ASP A 136 7.32 -4.79 -11.76
C ASP A 136 6.59 -3.46 -11.99
N LEU A 137 6.96 -2.42 -11.22
CA LEU A 137 6.33 -1.10 -11.30
C LEU A 137 6.64 -0.37 -12.62
N GLY A 138 7.65 -0.81 -13.37
CA GLY A 138 8.03 -0.28 -14.67
C GLY A 138 7.40 -0.99 -15.87
N ASP A 139 6.62 -2.06 -15.65
CA ASP A 139 6.07 -2.89 -16.72
C ASP A 139 4.59 -3.24 -16.48
N ALA A 140 3.72 -2.63 -17.29
CA ALA A 140 2.27 -2.84 -17.21
C ALA A 140 1.84 -4.25 -17.64
N ASP A 141 2.66 -5.02 -18.36
CA ASP A 141 2.34 -6.42 -18.69
C ASP A 141 2.36 -7.32 -17.44
N THR A 142 2.98 -6.84 -16.35
CA THR A 142 2.97 -7.51 -15.05
C THR A 142 1.81 -7.10 -14.15
N ALA A 143 0.99 -6.12 -14.57
CA ALA A 143 -0.07 -5.54 -13.76
C ALA A 143 -1.44 -6.18 -14.03
N TYR A 144 -2.09 -6.61 -12.95
CA TYR A 144 -3.42 -7.21 -12.97
C TYR A 144 -4.36 -6.42 -12.06
N VAL A 145 -5.50 -6.00 -12.60
CA VAL A 145 -6.54 -5.32 -11.81
C VAL A 145 -7.30 -6.36 -11.01
N ILE A 146 -7.35 -6.19 -9.70
CA ILE A 146 -7.99 -7.10 -8.75
C ILE A 146 -9.38 -6.61 -8.36
N GLU A 147 -9.50 -5.31 -8.04
CA GLU A 147 -10.76 -4.73 -7.57
C GLU A 147 -10.88 -3.25 -7.95
N VAL A 148 -12.10 -2.81 -8.23
CA VAL A 148 -12.45 -1.38 -8.33
C VAL A 148 -13.31 -1.00 -7.12
N ASN A 149 -12.73 -0.22 -6.22
CA ASN A 149 -13.35 0.25 -4.99
C ASN A 149 -14.00 1.62 -5.21
N THR A 150 -15.34 1.66 -5.23
CA THR A 150 -16.11 2.91 -5.40
C THR A 150 -16.07 3.82 -4.16
N ALA A 151 -15.74 3.27 -2.99
CA ALA A 151 -15.50 4.01 -1.75
C ALA A 151 -14.00 3.97 -1.40
N ALA A 152 -13.21 4.72 -2.16
CA ALA A 152 -11.76 4.76 -2.01
C ALA A 152 -11.36 5.38 -0.65
N SER A 153 -10.48 4.69 0.09
CA SER A 153 -9.98 5.22 1.37
C SER A 153 -9.01 6.38 1.13
N LEU A 154 -9.30 7.54 1.70
CA LEU A 154 -8.41 8.71 1.64
C LEU A 154 -7.17 8.54 2.53
N GLU A 155 -7.31 7.81 3.63
CA GLU A 155 -6.27 7.75 4.68
C GLU A 155 -4.98 7.11 4.21
N LEU A 156 -5.07 6.12 3.31
CA LEU A 156 -3.89 5.42 2.78
C LEU A 156 -2.97 6.37 2.00
N HIS A 157 -3.58 7.29 1.26
CA HIS A 157 -2.87 8.26 0.43
C HIS A 157 -2.48 9.52 1.19
N ARG A 158 -3.31 9.94 2.16
CA ARG A 158 -3.07 11.14 2.96
C ARG A 158 -2.03 10.93 4.06
N TYR A 159 -1.90 9.71 4.58
CA TYR A 159 -0.97 9.39 5.67
C TYR A 159 -0.23 8.07 5.41
N PRO A 160 0.54 7.96 4.32
CA PRO A 160 1.36 6.77 4.07
C PRO A 160 2.40 6.64 5.17
N THR A 161 2.78 5.41 5.53
CA THR A 161 3.83 5.21 6.54
C THR A 161 5.20 5.64 6.02
N HIS A 162 5.40 5.63 4.71
CA HIS A 162 6.62 6.06 4.04
C HIS A 162 6.31 6.78 2.72
N GLY A 163 7.15 7.74 2.36
CA GLY A 163 6.98 8.54 1.13
C GLY A 163 6.15 9.80 1.36
N GLU A 164 5.68 10.39 0.25
CA GLU A 164 5.03 11.71 0.26
C GLU A 164 3.51 11.59 0.50
N PRO A 165 2.96 12.30 1.51
CA PRO A 165 1.52 12.45 1.67
C PRO A 165 0.85 13.11 0.45
N ARG A 166 -0.26 12.54 -0.02
CA ARG A 166 -1.04 13.08 -1.14
C ARG A 166 -2.36 13.67 -0.65
N ALA A 167 -2.70 14.88 -1.10
CA ALA A 167 -3.88 15.62 -0.67
C ALA A 167 -5.14 15.24 -1.47
N VAL A 168 -5.39 13.93 -1.60
CA VAL A 168 -6.48 13.37 -2.44
C VAL A 168 -7.86 13.89 -2.03
N ASP A 169 -8.02 14.32 -0.78
CA ASP A 169 -9.22 14.99 -0.29
C ASP A 169 -9.46 16.36 -0.94
N LEU A 170 -8.40 17.14 -1.15
CA LEU A 170 -8.47 18.44 -1.84
C LEU A 170 -8.63 18.23 -3.35
N ASP A 171 -7.94 17.24 -3.92
CA ASP A 171 -8.03 16.92 -5.35
C ASP A 171 -9.47 16.58 -5.77
N ILE A 172 -10.21 15.84 -4.92
CA ILE A 172 -11.64 15.55 -5.13
C ILE A 172 -12.46 16.84 -5.15
N VAL A 173 -12.25 17.73 -4.18
CA VAL A 173 -12.99 18.98 -4.07
C VAL A 173 -12.72 19.88 -5.28
N GLU A 174 -11.47 19.98 -5.70
CA GLU A 174 -11.07 20.74 -6.87
C GLU A 174 -11.70 20.17 -8.16
N TYR A 175 -11.65 18.84 -8.34
CA TYR A 175 -12.28 18.18 -9.47
C TYR A 175 -13.77 18.53 -9.59
N PHE A 176 -14.53 18.34 -8.50
CA PHE A 176 -15.98 18.59 -8.53
C PHE A 176 -16.33 20.08 -8.64
N ASN A 177 -15.54 20.98 -8.03
CA ASN A 177 -15.70 22.42 -8.22
C ASN A 177 -15.43 22.83 -9.66
N SER A 178 -14.39 22.29 -10.31
CA SER A 178 -14.08 22.60 -11.70
C SER A 178 -15.18 22.14 -12.67
N LYS A 179 -15.85 21.02 -12.34
CA LYS A 179 -16.86 20.39 -13.18
C LYS A 179 -18.26 20.96 -12.99
N TYR A 180 -18.64 21.28 -11.75
CA TYR A 180 -20.01 21.64 -11.39
C TYR A 180 -20.13 22.96 -10.64
N GLY A 181 -19.01 23.60 -10.26
CA GLY A 181 -19.04 24.91 -9.63
C GLY A 181 -19.66 25.95 -10.56
N GLU A 182 -20.56 26.77 -10.02
CA GLU A 182 -21.07 27.94 -10.72
C GLU A 182 -19.89 28.89 -11.02
N LYS A 183 -19.73 29.27 -12.29
CA LYS A 183 -18.75 30.29 -12.71
C LYS A 183 -19.19 31.70 -12.31
#